data_AF-A0A660SNT1-F1
#
_entry.id   AF-A0A660SNT1-F1
#
_cell.length_a   1.000
_cell.length_b   1.000
_cell.length_c   1.000
_cell.angle_alpha   90.00
_cell.angle_beta   90.00
_cell.angle_gamma   90.00
#
_symmetry.space_group_name_H-M   'P 1'
#
loop_
_entity.id
_entity.type
_entity.pdbx_description
1 polymer ?
#
loop_
_entity_poly.entity_id
_entity_poly.type
_entity_poly.pdbx_seq_one_letter_code
_entity_poly.pdbx_strand_id
1 'polypeptide(L)'
;MTGERFTVQIRTSIPWGDEVEIIRPELNGPMVWWAYPYARPWTVQAEDGSNVRMIEVLAAIRVDKAGFFSIEPFRIRSGGREAVTDLKEIIGLEPDEADFPYPVTVNWRDVPETFWQGQAIPIVLEGRNFVSLTLADSVVLNSAPQGLLEDTHGFGDILTRPHKNDILYDVPMASWMWTVGDSGTFTFPGARLSVAGLNRKIPAFQVEALPLPEEVLSSGAVGHFSLSTQWDDTDYRVGDIVSVRIKVEGSGNLNVLKLPVPELSTASLVSQGSSSSFVPGADGYLGWRIERYDFQLERSGSLQLNVPDWTWLEPENGGRIRRQSTDVGFIQSGEAPGDDG
;
A
#
# COMPACT_ATOMS: atom_id res chain seq x y z
N MET A 1 27.06 -17.63 13.74
CA MET A 1 27.44 -16.25 13.33
C MET A 1 27.47 -16.25 11.81
N THR A 2 26.50 -15.58 11.19
CA THR A 2 26.01 -15.81 9.81
C THR A 2 26.05 -14.52 8.98
N GLY A 3 27.21 -13.86 8.92
CA GLY A 3 27.39 -12.66 8.08
C GLY A 3 28.22 -12.99 6.83
N GLU A 4 27.89 -12.36 5.71
CA GLU A 4 28.62 -12.50 4.44
C GLU A 4 29.97 -11.78 4.51
N ARG A 5 31.01 -12.33 3.88
CA ARG A 5 32.38 -11.81 3.94
C ARG A 5 32.82 -11.30 2.59
N PHE A 6 33.31 -10.06 2.58
CA PHE A 6 33.84 -9.39 1.40
C PHE A 6 35.33 -9.14 1.60
N THR A 7 36.12 -9.47 0.59
CA THR A 7 37.54 -9.11 0.56
C THR A 7 37.71 -7.80 -0.19
N VAL A 8 38.42 -6.87 0.44
CA VAL A 8 38.81 -5.60 -0.17
C VAL A 8 40.25 -5.73 -0.61
N GLN A 9 40.49 -5.51 -1.90
CA GLN A 9 41.83 -5.47 -2.49
C GLN A 9 41.97 -4.17 -3.29
N ILE A 10 42.88 -3.30 -2.84
CA ILE A 10 43.15 -2.01 -3.47
C ILE A 10 44.58 -2.03 -3.96
N ARG A 11 44.76 -1.89 -5.28
CA ARG A 11 46.07 -1.74 -5.90
C ARG A 11 46.24 -0.29 -6.31
N THR A 12 47.28 0.37 -5.77
CA THR A 12 47.54 1.78 -6.06
C THR A 12 48.63 1.92 -7.12
N SER A 13 48.71 3.12 -7.70
CA SER A 13 49.82 3.56 -8.54
C SER A 13 50.96 4.21 -7.72
N ILE A 14 50.89 4.14 -6.37
CA ILE A 14 51.88 4.76 -5.49
C ILE A 14 52.99 3.74 -5.17
N PRO A 15 54.27 4.09 -5.40
CA PRO A 15 55.39 3.25 -5.01
C PRO A 15 55.42 2.95 -3.52
N TRP A 16 55.93 1.78 -3.16
CA TRP A 16 56.17 1.41 -1.77
C TRP A 16 57.25 2.31 -1.16
N GLY A 17 56.90 3.05 -0.11
CA GLY A 17 57.83 3.85 0.70
C GLY A 17 58.14 3.20 2.05
N ASP A 18 58.99 3.86 2.83
CA ASP A 18 59.36 3.42 4.19
C ASP A 18 58.17 3.45 5.16
N GLU A 19 57.23 4.37 4.93
CA GLU A 19 55.99 4.50 5.68
C GLU A 19 54.79 4.50 4.73
N VAL A 20 53.78 3.69 5.08
CA VAL A 20 52.49 3.63 4.38
C VAL A 20 51.39 3.84 5.40
N GLU A 21 50.71 4.97 5.29
CA GLU A 21 49.55 5.31 6.12
C GLU A 21 48.26 4.92 5.39
N ILE A 22 47.36 4.22 6.08
CA ILE A 22 46.02 3.90 5.59
C ILE A 22 45.01 4.62 6.48
N ILE A 23 44.38 5.66 5.96
CA ILE A 23 43.20 6.27 6.58
C ILE A 23 42.02 5.41 6.17
N ARG A 24 41.63 4.52 7.08
CA ARG A 24 40.51 3.61 6.88
C ARG A 24 39.18 4.37 6.96
N PRO A 25 38.20 4.03 6.12
CA PRO A 25 36.84 4.53 6.27
C PRO A 25 36.19 3.95 7.53
N GLU A 26 35.28 4.72 8.12
CA GLU A 26 34.34 4.18 9.10
C GLU A 26 33.33 3.28 8.39
N LEU A 27 33.02 2.13 9.00
CA LEU A 27 31.97 1.25 8.50
C LEU A 27 30.67 1.61 9.22
N ASN A 28 29.63 1.86 8.44
CA ASN A 28 28.31 2.23 8.95
C ASN A 28 27.36 1.02 9.01
N GLY A 29 26.39 1.08 9.91
CA GLY A 29 25.30 0.11 9.98
C GLY A 29 25.78 -1.31 10.35
N PRO A 30 25.38 -2.36 9.61
CA PRO A 30 25.67 -3.77 9.95
C PRO A 30 27.04 -4.26 9.43
N MET A 31 27.92 -3.37 8.98
CA MET A 31 29.24 -3.72 8.46
C MET A 31 30.30 -3.66 9.56
N VAL A 32 31.17 -4.67 9.62
CA VAL A 32 32.29 -4.73 10.58
C VAL A 32 33.57 -5.16 9.90
N TRP A 33 34.71 -4.65 10.40
CA TRP A 33 36.02 -5.13 9.97
C TRP A 33 36.22 -6.55 10.48
N TRP A 34 36.26 -7.51 9.55
CA TRP A 34 36.64 -8.88 9.85
C TRP A 34 38.17 -9.02 9.93
N ALA A 35 38.87 -8.35 9.02
CA ALA A 35 40.31 -8.15 9.07
C ALA A 35 40.59 -6.69 8.75
N TYR A 36 41.30 -6.02 9.67
CA TYR A 36 41.66 -4.61 9.49
C TYR A 36 42.56 -4.42 8.27
N PRO A 37 42.44 -3.26 7.58
CA PRO A 37 43.26 -2.95 6.42
C PRO A 37 44.75 -2.98 6.77
N TYR A 38 45.55 -3.64 5.92
CA TYR A 38 47.00 -3.61 5.99
C TYR A 38 47.60 -3.46 4.59
N ALA A 39 48.76 -2.81 4.51
CA ALA A 39 49.50 -2.61 3.28
C ALA A 39 50.57 -3.69 3.10
N ARG A 40 50.77 -4.12 1.85
CA ARG A 40 51.90 -4.95 1.44
C ARG A 40 52.43 -4.51 0.07
N PRO A 41 53.72 -4.74 -0.23
CA PRO A 41 54.26 -4.44 -1.55
C PRO A 41 53.76 -5.45 -2.58
N TRP A 42 53.41 -4.99 -3.78
CA TRP A 42 53.19 -5.82 -4.96
C TRP A 42 54.08 -5.33 -6.10
N THR A 43 54.66 -6.26 -6.88
CA THR A 43 55.64 -5.91 -7.91
C THR A 43 54.95 -5.72 -9.25
N VAL A 44 55.24 -4.61 -9.91
CA VAL A 44 54.81 -4.29 -11.28
C VAL A 44 56.07 -4.10 -12.13
N GLN A 45 56.05 -4.65 -13.34
CA GLN A 45 57.12 -4.42 -14.31
C GLN A 45 56.87 -3.09 -15.03
N ALA A 46 57.85 -2.19 -14.99
CA ALA A 46 57.82 -0.93 -15.72
C ALA A 46 58.14 -1.14 -17.22
N GLU A 47 57.85 -0.13 -18.04
CA GLU A 47 58.10 -0.17 -19.50
C GLU A 47 59.58 -0.39 -19.85
N ASP A 48 60.50 0.03 -18.97
CA ASP A 48 61.95 -0.17 -19.10
C ASP A 48 62.43 -1.57 -18.65
N GLY A 49 61.50 -2.45 -18.27
CA GLY A 49 61.78 -3.80 -17.77
C GLY A 49 62.20 -3.85 -16.30
N SER A 50 62.29 -2.73 -15.60
CA SER A 50 62.58 -2.69 -14.16
C SER A 50 61.38 -3.12 -13.31
N ASN A 51 61.64 -3.62 -12.10
CA ASN A 51 60.61 -4.01 -11.15
C ASN A 51 60.36 -2.88 -10.16
N VAL A 52 59.15 -2.34 -10.16
CA VAL A 52 58.70 -1.32 -9.20
C VAL A 52 57.78 -1.96 -8.19
N ARG A 53 58.06 -1.74 -6.90
CA ARG A 53 57.16 -2.14 -5.81
C ARG A 53 56.11 -1.06 -5.62
N MET A 54 54.86 -1.43 -5.78
CA MET A 54 53.69 -0.59 -5.57
C MET A 54 52.96 -1.01 -4.29
N ILE A 55 52.05 -0.19 -3.81
CA ILE A 55 51.25 -0.49 -2.61
C ILE A 55 50.00 -1.29 -2.97
N GLU A 56 49.78 -2.40 -2.26
CA GLU A 56 48.53 -3.14 -2.23
C GLU A 56 47.96 -3.11 -0.82
N VAL A 57 46.69 -2.72 -0.68
CA VAL A 57 45.96 -2.77 0.59
C VAL A 57 44.98 -3.93 0.56
N LEU A 58 45.01 -4.75 1.61
CA LEU A 58 44.09 -5.86 1.81
C LEU A 58 43.30 -5.65 3.09
N ALA A 59 42.00 -5.90 3.03
CA ALA A 59 41.12 -5.94 4.20
C ALA A 59 40.00 -6.97 3.99
N ALA A 60 39.28 -7.28 5.07
CA ALA A 60 38.05 -8.06 4.96
C ALA A 60 36.95 -7.41 5.78
N ILE A 61 35.76 -7.33 5.20
CA ILE A 61 34.55 -6.80 5.81
C ILE A 61 33.56 -7.95 5.96
N ARG A 62 32.85 -7.98 7.09
CA ARG A 62 31.68 -8.84 7.28
C ARG A 62 30.43 -7.97 7.31
N VAL A 63 29.39 -8.39 6.62
CA VAL A 63 28.08 -7.75 6.60
C VAL A 63 27.10 -8.66 7.31
N ASP A 64 26.51 -8.18 8.41
CA ASP A 64 25.70 -9.01 9.31
C ASP A 64 24.19 -8.96 9.00
N LYS A 65 23.77 -8.20 7.97
CA LYS A 65 22.38 -8.05 7.56
C LYS A 65 22.29 -7.84 6.05
N ALA A 66 21.29 -8.43 5.40
CA ALA A 66 21.02 -8.16 4.00
C ALA A 66 20.66 -6.68 3.73
N GLY A 67 21.07 -6.15 2.59
CA GLY A 67 20.83 -4.77 2.20
C GLY A 67 21.87 -4.19 1.25
N PHE A 68 21.66 -2.94 0.87
CA PHE A 68 22.62 -2.13 0.11
C PHE A 68 23.43 -1.27 1.08
N PHE A 69 24.75 -1.36 1.00
CA PHE A 69 25.68 -0.65 1.87
C PHE A 69 26.79 0.00 1.04
N SER A 70 27.52 0.95 1.61
CA SER A 70 28.64 1.60 0.93
C SER A 70 29.86 1.72 1.84
N ILE A 71 31.03 1.46 1.28
CA ILE A 71 32.33 1.72 1.91
C ILE A 71 32.78 3.09 1.41
N GLU A 72 32.97 4.01 2.34
CA GLU A 72 33.60 5.31 2.07
C GLU A 72 35.01 5.14 1.47
N PRO A 73 35.50 6.11 0.68
CA PRO A 73 36.85 6.10 0.13
C PRO A 73 37.95 5.79 1.14
N PHE A 74 38.86 4.88 0.79
CA PHE A 74 40.14 4.73 1.49
C PHE A 74 41.08 5.86 1.05
N ARG A 75 41.86 6.40 1.99
CA ARG A 75 43.00 7.28 1.66
C ARG A 75 44.30 6.59 2.05
N ILE A 76 45.19 6.43 1.08
CA ILE A 76 46.45 5.70 1.22
C ILE A 76 47.58 6.68 0.92
N ARG A 77 48.49 6.89 1.88
CA ARG A 77 49.58 7.85 1.76
C ARG A 77 50.93 7.17 1.88
N SER A 78 51.85 7.52 1.00
CA SER A 78 53.25 7.10 1.09
C SER A 78 54.16 8.03 0.30
N GLY A 79 55.31 8.40 0.88
CA GLY A 79 56.31 9.24 0.21
C GLY A 79 55.77 10.58 -0.30
N GLY A 80 54.85 11.21 0.44
CA GLY A 80 54.22 12.48 0.06
C GLY A 80 53.15 12.38 -1.05
N ARG A 81 52.82 11.17 -1.51
CA ARG A 81 51.73 10.90 -2.47
C ARG A 81 50.49 10.37 -1.73
N GLU A 82 49.30 10.65 -2.26
CA GLU A 82 48.03 10.16 -1.75
C GLU A 82 47.23 9.50 -2.88
N ALA A 83 46.65 8.32 -2.58
CA ALA A 83 45.68 7.65 -3.43
C ALA A 83 44.36 7.60 -2.68
N VAL A 84 43.27 7.91 -3.39
CA VAL A 84 41.91 7.87 -2.85
C VAL A 84 41.10 6.93 -3.73
N THR A 85 40.39 5.98 -3.12
CA THR A 85 39.50 5.08 -3.87
C THR A 85 38.14 5.74 -4.11
N ASP A 86 37.37 5.23 -5.06
CA ASP A 86 35.97 5.63 -5.19
C ASP A 86 35.12 5.03 -4.05
N LEU A 87 33.94 5.61 -3.83
CA LEU A 87 32.88 5.01 -3.02
C LEU A 87 32.51 3.65 -3.61
N LYS A 88 32.47 2.61 -2.79
CA LYS A 88 32.14 1.26 -3.25
C LYS A 88 30.88 0.73 -2.60
N GLU A 89 29.90 0.33 -3.41
CA GLU A 89 28.71 -0.36 -2.90
C GLU A 89 29.05 -1.83 -2.55
N ILE A 90 28.57 -2.28 -1.39
CA ILE A 90 28.49 -3.67 -0.98
C ILE A 90 27.02 -4.07 -0.94
N ILE A 91 26.71 -5.22 -1.53
CA ILE A 91 25.39 -5.83 -1.45
C ILE A 91 25.53 -6.98 -0.48
N GLY A 92 24.86 -6.89 0.68
CA GLY A 92 24.76 -8.01 1.62
C GLY A 92 23.53 -8.84 1.30
N LEU A 93 23.68 -10.17 1.28
CA LEU A 93 22.60 -11.12 1.04
C LEU A 93 22.34 -11.98 2.29
N GLU A 94 21.10 -12.42 2.47
CA GLU A 94 20.81 -13.50 3.41
C GLU A 94 21.36 -14.84 2.87
N PRO A 95 21.63 -15.84 3.74
CA PRO A 95 22.14 -17.14 3.28
C PRO A 95 21.25 -17.86 2.26
N ASP A 96 19.93 -17.61 2.28
CA ASP A 96 18.98 -18.19 1.33
C ASP A 96 18.85 -17.39 0.03
N GLU A 97 19.55 -16.26 -0.08
CA GLU A 97 19.58 -15.37 -1.25
C GLU A 97 20.83 -15.54 -2.11
N ALA A 98 21.62 -16.61 -1.90
CA ALA A 98 22.91 -16.79 -2.58
C ALA A 98 22.81 -16.80 -4.13
N ASP A 99 21.66 -17.18 -4.68
CA ASP A 99 21.39 -17.19 -6.13
C ASP A 99 20.72 -15.90 -6.62
N PHE A 100 20.50 -14.91 -5.74
CA PHE A 100 19.91 -13.62 -6.06
C PHE A 100 20.99 -12.54 -6.22
N PRO A 101 20.86 -11.65 -7.21
CA PRO A 101 21.83 -10.55 -7.39
C PRO A 101 21.66 -9.43 -6.36
N TYR A 102 20.49 -9.35 -5.70
CA TYR A 102 20.12 -8.27 -4.78
C TYR A 102 19.31 -8.83 -3.60
N PRO A 103 19.37 -8.17 -2.42
CA PRO A 103 18.63 -8.60 -1.24
C PRO A 103 17.13 -8.40 -1.44
N VAL A 104 16.35 -9.45 -1.22
CA VAL A 104 14.90 -9.41 -1.39
C VAL A 104 14.26 -8.99 -0.07
N THR A 105 13.62 -7.82 -0.10
CA THR A 105 12.90 -7.30 1.07
C THR A 105 11.41 -7.36 0.84
N VAL A 106 10.66 -7.64 1.91
CA VAL A 106 9.20 -7.77 1.84
C VAL A 106 8.61 -7.05 3.03
N ASN A 107 7.79 -6.03 2.77
CA ASN A 107 7.25 -5.16 3.80
C ASN A 107 5.81 -4.74 3.45
N TRP A 108 5.08 -4.30 4.46
CA TRP A 108 3.81 -3.60 4.25
C TRP A 108 4.07 -2.25 3.59
N ARG A 109 3.32 -1.95 2.53
CA ARG A 109 3.43 -0.70 1.77
C ARG A 109 2.49 0.36 2.32
N ASP A 110 3.03 1.54 2.60
CA ASP A 110 2.31 2.79 2.88
C ASP A 110 1.14 2.65 3.86
N VAL A 111 1.33 1.84 4.90
CA VAL A 111 0.32 1.65 5.94
C VAL A 111 0.12 2.97 6.69
N PRO A 112 -1.12 3.50 6.75
CA PRO A 112 -1.38 4.72 7.49
C PRO A 112 -1.25 4.48 8.99
N GLU A 113 -0.68 5.44 9.73
CA GLU A 113 -0.64 5.37 11.20
C GLU A 113 -2.05 5.47 11.79
N THR A 114 -2.90 6.32 11.19
CA THR A 114 -4.27 6.57 11.61
C THR A 114 -5.23 6.57 10.42
N PHE A 115 -6.48 6.18 10.65
CA PHE A 115 -7.58 6.21 9.69
C PHE A 115 -8.90 6.38 10.44
N TRP A 116 -10.04 6.59 9.75
CA TRP A 116 -11.32 6.73 10.43
C TRP A 116 -12.01 5.38 10.64
N GLN A 117 -12.72 5.24 11.76
CA GLN A 117 -13.65 4.14 11.98
C GLN A 117 -14.57 3.96 10.77
N GLY A 118 -14.73 2.73 10.31
CA GLY A 118 -15.52 2.38 9.13
C GLY A 118 -14.85 2.68 7.78
N GLN A 119 -13.70 3.36 7.73
CA GLN A 119 -12.96 3.57 6.48
C GLN A 119 -12.42 2.23 5.94
N ALA A 120 -12.51 2.07 4.63
CA ALA A 120 -11.88 0.96 3.92
C ALA A 120 -10.47 1.38 3.49
N ILE A 121 -9.45 0.74 4.06
CA ILE A 121 -8.05 1.03 3.75
C ILE A 121 -7.38 -0.13 2.99
N PRO A 122 -6.60 0.15 1.94
CA PRO A 122 -5.86 -0.89 1.25
C PRO A 122 -4.64 -1.33 2.08
N ILE A 123 -4.47 -2.63 2.25
CA ILE A 123 -3.27 -3.22 2.85
C ILE A 123 -2.54 -4.00 1.76
N VAL A 124 -1.32 -3.56 1.42
CA VAL A 124 -0.51 -4.20 0.38
C VAL A 124 0.78 -4.72 0.97
N LEU A 125 1.07 -6.00 0.71
CA LEU A 125 2.36 -6.60 0.98
C LEU A 125 3.23 -6.46 -0.28
N GLU A 126 4.34 -5.76 -0.19
CA GLU A 126 5.22 -5.49 -1.34
C GLU A 126 6.55 -6.21 -1.18
N GLY A 127 6.96 -6.93 -2.21
CA GLY A 127 8.31 -7.46 -2.33
C GLY A 127 9.15 -6.59 -3.27
N ARG A 128 10.41 -6.35 -2.90
CA ARG A 128 11.30 -5.41 -3.59
C ARG A 128 12.60 -6.05 -4.05
N ASN A 129 13.24 -5.37 -5.00
CA ASN A 129 14.57 -5.67 -5.57
C ASN A 129 14.64 -6.96 -6.42
N PHE A 130 13.54 -7.36 -7.04
CA PHE A 130 13.58 -8.45 -8.02
C PHE A 130 14.15 -7.96 -9.34
N VAL A 131 14.93 -8.78 -10.06
CA VAL A 131 15.45 -8.46 -11.41
C VAL A 131 14.51 -8.88 -12.54
N SER A 132 13.41 -9.54 -12.18
CA SER A 132 12.34 -9.97 -13.07
C SER A 132 11.01 -9.83 -12.35
N LEU A 133 9.91 -9.78 -13.09
CA LEU A 133 8.58 -9.84 -12.50
C LEU A 133 8.35 -11.20 -11.84
N THR A 134 8.34 -11.21 -10.51
CA THR A 134 8.19 -12.42 -9.69
C THR A 134 6.99 -12.26 -8.77
N LEU A 135 6.03 -13.17 -8.86
CA LEU A 135 4.84 -13.19 -8.02
C LEU A 135 5.04 -14.12 -6.82
N ALA A 136 4.26 -13.90 -5.76
CA ALA A 136 4.23 -14.77 -4.61
C ALA A 136 3.71 -16.18 -4.97
N ASP A 137 4.38 -17.21 -4.46
CA ASP A 137 3.89 -18.59 -4.53
C ASP A 137 2.75 -18.80 -3.50
N SER A 138 2.89 -18.18 -2.33
CA SER A 138 1.83 -18.16 -1.31
C SER A 138 2.00 -17.02 -0.32
N VAL A 139 0.88 -16.46 0.14
CA VAL A 139 0.84 -15.49 1.24
C VAL A 139 -0.19 -15.93 2.26
N VAL A 140 0.22 -16.02 3.52
CA VAL A 140 -0.65 -16.49 4.63
C VAL A 140 -0.52 -15.53 5.81
N LEU A 141 -1.64 -14.91 6.21
CA LEU A 141 -1.72 -14.14 7.45
C LEU A 141 -1.62 -15.08 8.66
N ASN A 142 -0.91 -14.64 9.70
CA ASN A 142 -0.69 -15.46 10.90
C ASN A 142 -1.97 -15.68 11.73
N SER A 143 -2.97 -14.81 11.58
CA SER A 143 -4.31 -14.92 12.16
C SER A 143 -5.29 -14.09 11.32
N ALA A 144 -6.59 -14.21 11.57
CA ALA A 144 -7.56 -13.27 11.04
C ALA A 144 -7.42 -11.91 11.76
N PRO A 145 -7.41 -10.77 11.05
CA PRO A 145 -7.51 -9.45 11.67
C PRO A 145 -8.93 -9.23 12.24
N GLN A 146 -9.06 -8.25 13.13
CA GLN A 146 -10.37 -7.75 13.55
C GLN A 146 -11.01 -6.94 12.41
N GLY A 147 -12.34 -6.86 12.35
CA GLY A 147 -13.05 -6.16 11.28
C GLY A 147 -13.25 -7.00 10.02
N LEU A 148 -13.73 -6.36 8.95
CA LEU A 148 -13.95 -6.96 7.65
C LEU A 148 -12.66 -6.90 6.83
N LEU A 149 -12.23 -8.06 6.31
CA LEU A 149 -11.10 -8.17 5.40
C LEU A 149 -11.59 -8.80 4.09
N GLU A 150 -11.31 -8.12 2.98
CA GLU A 150 -11.67 -8.57 1.64
C GLU A 150 -10.39 -8.70 0.80
N ASP A 151 -10.25 -9.80 0.06
CA ASP A 151 -9.12 -9.97 -0.86
C ASP A 151 -9.32 -9.08 -2.09
N THR A 152 -8.27 -8.34 -2.46
CA THR A 152 -8.31 -7.40 -3.58
C THR A 152 -7.36 -7.84 -4.69
N HIS A 153 -7.37 -9.13 -5.04
CA HIS A 153 -6.55 -9.74 -6.09
C HIS A 153 -6.15 -8.77 -7.22
N GLY A 154 -4.84 -8.56 -7.38
CA GLY A 154 -4.28 -7.70 -8.45
C GLY A 154 -4.34 -6.20 -8.16
N PHE A 155 -4.78 -5.78 -6.98
CA PHE A 155 -4.67 -4.39 -6.55
C PHE A 155 -3.23 -4.04 -6.17
N GLY A 156 -2.78 -2.89 -6.68
CA GLY A 156 -1.46 -2.33 -6.43
C GLY A 156 -0.61 -2.28 -7.69
N ASP A 157 0.20 -1.23 -7.79
CA ASP A 157 1.07 -1.05 -8.94
C ASP A 157 2.38 -1.83 -8.79
N ILE A 158 2.86 -2.35 -9.92
CA ILE A 158 4.23 -2.83 -10.08
C ILE A 158 5.10 -1.62 -10.37
N LEU A 159 6.05 -1.33 -9.48
CA LEU A 159 7.01 -0.25 -9.67
C LEU A 159 8.31 -0.79 -10.25
N THR A 160 8.99 0.05 -11.03
CA THR A 160 10.33 -0.27 -11.56
C THR A 160 11.32 0.82 -11.18
N ARG A 161 12.53 0.42 -10.82
CA ARG A 161 13.60 1.33 -10.41
C ARG A 161 14.90 0.92 -11.12
N PRO A 162 15.58 1.81 -11.86
CA PRO A 162 16.88 1.50 -12.40
C PRO A 162 17.91 1.35 -11.26
N HIS A 163 18.77 0.35 -11.35
CA HIS A 163 19.89 0.16 -10.43
C HIS A 163 21.10 -0.38 -11.19
N LYS A 164 22.14 0.46 -11.32
CA LYS A 164 23.33 0.17 -12.15
C LYS A 164 22.93 -0.21 -13.58
N ASN A 165 23.13 -1.47 -13.96
CA ASN A 165 22.84 -2.01 -15.28
C ASN A 165 21.52 -2.79 -15.33
N ASP A 166 20.83 -2.90 -14.19
CA ASP A 166 19.60 -3.68 -14.05
C ASP A 166 18.39 -2.77 -13.82
N ILE A 167 17.21 -3.35 -14.01
CA ILE A 167 15.92 -2.79 -13.59
C ILE A 167 15.40 -3.65 -12.45
N LEU A 168 15.16 -3.01 -11.31
CA LEU A 168 14.57 -3.65 -10.14
C LEU A 168 13.05 -3.47 -10.17
N TYR A 169 12.34 -4.53 -9.82
CA TYR A 169 10.89 -4.57 -9.70
C TYR A 169 10.51 -4.59 -8.22
N ASP A 170 9.53 -3.75 -7.88
CA ASP A 170 8.78 -3.81 -6.63
C ASP A 170 7.36 -4.28 -6.98
N VAL A 171 6.96 -5.42 -6.41
CA VAL A 171 5.80 -6.19 -6.84
C VAL A 171 4.82 -6.35 -5.67
N PRO A 172 3.52 -6.05 -5.85
CA PRO A 172 2.50 -6.36 -4.87
C PRO A 172 2.33 -7.89 -4.78
N MET A 173 2.72 -8.46 -3.64
CA MET A 173 2.70 -9.90 -3.38
C MET A 173 1.33 -10.38 -2.93
N ALA A 174 0.60 -9.54 -2.22
CA ALA A 174 -0.80 -9.73 -1.86
C ALA A 174 -1.41 -8.38 -1.47
N SER A 175 -2.73 -8.28 -1.60
CA SER A 175 -3.47 -7.06 -1.30
C SER A 175 -4.83 -7.39 -0.71
N TRP A 176 -5.24 -6.57 0.25
CA TRP A 176 -6.55 -6.66 0.88
C TRP A 176 -7.17 -5.27 1.02
N MET A 177 -8.49 -5.23 1.15
CA MET A 177 -9.21 -4.10 1.70
C MET A 177 -9.59 -4.43 3.13
N TRP A 178 -9.22 -3.56 4.06
CA TRP A 178 -9.49 -3.75 5.47
C TRP A 178 -10.39 -2.65 6.00
N THR A 179 -11.49 -3.03 6.65
CA THR A 179 -12.47 -2.11 7.22
C THR A 179 -12.76 -2.49 8.66
N VAL A 180 -12.48 -1.57 9.58
CA VAL A 180 -12.72 -1.78 11.01
C VAL A 180 -13.92 -0.96 11.46
N GLY A 181 -14.90 -1.62 12.09
CA GLY A 181 -16.17 -0.99 12.46
C GLY A 181 -16.12 -0.14 13.74
N ASP A 182 -15.10 -0.32 14.58
CA ASP A 182 -14.93 0.36 15.87
C ASP A 182 -13.72 1.30 15.87
N SER A 183 -13.71 2.29 16.76
CA SER A 183 -12.55 3.16 17.01
C SER A 183 -11.58 2.56 18.03
N GLY A 184 -10.30 2.90 17.92
CA GLY A 184 -9.26 2.48 18.86
C GLY A 184 -8.02 1.95 18.15
N THR A 185 -7.13 1.31 18.91
CA THR A 185 -5.89 0.72 18.37
C THR A 185 -6.14 -0.71 17.89
N PHE A 186 -5.78 -0.99 16.64
CA PHE A 186 -5.89 -2.30 16.03
C PHE A 186 -4.52 -2.83 15.62
N THR A 187 -4.34 -4.15 15.72
CA THR A 187 -3.15 -4.83 15.22
C THR A 187 -3.52 -5.61 13.98
N PHE A 188 -2.90 -5.29 12.85
CA PHE A 188 -2.96 -6.12 11.67
C PHE A 188 -1.91 -7.25 11.80
N PRO A 189 -2.30 -8.52 11.59
CA PRO A 189 -1.42 -9.65 11.84
C PRO A 189 -0.24 -9.65 10.88
N GLY A 190 0.89 -10.16 11.36
CA GLY A 190 2.01 -10.46 10.48
C GLY A 190 1.66 -11.55 9.47
N ALA A 191 2.52 -11.75 8.48
CA ALA A 191 2.33 -12.71 7.40
C ALA A 191 3.54 -13.62 7.22
N ARG A 192 3.32 -14.74 6.52
CA ARG A 192 4.37 -15.56 5.91
C ARG A 192 4.19 -15.55 4.41
N LEU A 193 5.28 -15.32 3.70
CA LEU A 193 5.34 -15.29 2.25
C LEU A 193 6.34 -16.35 1.78
N SER A 194 5.97 -17.06 0.71
CA SER A 194 6.90 -17.82 -0.11
C SER A 194 6.96 -17.20 -1.50
N VAL A 195 8.17 -16.92 -1.99
CA VAL A 195 8.39 -16.31 -3.31
C VAL A 195 9.74 -16.74 -3.86
N ALA A 196 9.75 -17.33 -5.05
CA ALA A 196 10.99 -17.77 -5.74
C ALA A 196 11.90 -18.63 -4.84
N GLY A 197 11.30 -19.52 -4.03
CA GLY A 197 12.02 -20.39 -3.09
C GLY A 197 12.43 -19.72 -1.77
N LEU A 198 12.29 -18.40 -1.64
CA LEU A 198 12.53 -17.66 -0.41
C LEU A 198 11.34 -17.78 0.53
N ASN A 199 11.60 -17.84 1.83
CA ASN A 199 10.57 -17.76 2.86
C ASN A 199 10.79 -16.50 3.70
N ARG A 200 9.79 -15.62 3.75
CA ARG A 200 9.86 -14.36 4.49
C ARG A 200 8.79 -14.31 5.56
N LYS A 201 9.17 -13.86 6.75
CA LYS A 201 8.26 -13.55 7.86
C LYS A 201 8.12 -12.05 7.94
N ILE A 202 6.88 -11.58 7.89
CA ILE A 202 6.57 -10.16 7.91
C ILE A 202 5.91 -9.86 9.27
N PRO A 203 6.41 -8.86 10.00
CA PRO A 203 5.89 -8.54 11.33
C PRO A 203 4.46 -7.99 11.25
N ALA A 204 3.74 -8.09 12.36
CA ALA A 204 2.49 -7.36 12.57
C ALA A 204 2.77 -5.85 12.66
N PHE A 205 1.74 -5.04 12.41
CA PHE A 205 1.79 -3.60 12.62
C PHE A 205 0.54 -3.12 13.36
N GLN A 206 0.63 -1.93 13.94
CA GLN A 206 -0.48 -1.28 14.66
C GLN A 206 -0.93 -0.05 13.90
N VAL A 207 -2.22 0.22 13.98
CA VAL A 207 -2.89 1.39 13.42
C VAL A 207 -3.96 1.88 14.40
N GLU A 208 -4.31 3.16 14.32
CA GLU A 208 -5.38 3.75 15.13
C GLU A 208 -6.58 4.15 14.26
N ALA A 209 -7.75 3.59 14.56
CA ALA A 209 -9.01 4.02 13.99
C ALA A 209 -9.61 5.15 14.84
N LEU A 210 -9.66 6.35 14.29
CA LEU A 210 -10.26 7.53 14.90
C LEU A 210 -11.80 7.38 14.96
N PRO A 211 -12.46 7.81 16.04
CA PRO A 211 -13.92 7.72 16.14
C PRO A 211 -14.61 8.59 15.10
N LEU A 212 -15.67 8.07 14.50
CA LEU A 212 -16.51 8.89 13.61
C LEU A 212 -17.31 9.94 14.40
N PRO A 213 -17.48 11.17 13.86
CA PRO A 213 -18.42 12.13 14.42
C PRO A 213 -19.85 11.57 14.48
N GLU A 214 -20.61 11.94 15.52
CA GLU A 214 -21.96 11.43 15.76
C GLU A 214 -22.89 11.63 14.55
N GLU A 215 -22.72 12.72 13.82
CA GLU A 215 -23.52 13.08 12.65
C GLU A 215 -23.33 12.12 11.48
N VAL A 216 -22.23 11.35 11.45
CA VAL A 216 -21.89 10.41 10.36
C VAL A 216 -22.15 8.97 10.76
N LEU A 217 -22.35 8.66 12.05
CA LEU A 217 -22.54 7.29 12.55
C LEU A 217 -23.75 6.56 11.90
N SER A 218 -24.79 7.29 11.53
CA SER A 218 -25.99 6.71 10.92
C SER A 218 -25.72 6.14 9.52
N SER A 219 -24.93 6.83 8.70
CA SER A 219 -24.50 6.38 7.37
C SER A 219 -23.27 5.47 7.44
N GLY A 220 -22.39 5.72 8.41
CA GLY A 220 -21.05 5.13 8.48
C GLY A 220 -20.18 5.47 7.28
N ALA A 221 -20.54 6.48 6.47
CA ALA A 221 -19.90 6.73 5.18
C ALA A 221 -18.60 7.52 5.33
N VAL A 222 -17.50 6.95 4.81
CA VAL A 222 -16.16 7.58 4.79
C VAL A 222 -15.57 7.49 3.40
N GLY A 223 -15.25 8.64 2.81
CA GLY A 223 -14.73 8.80 1.47
C GLY A 223 -15.29 10.02 0.73
N HIS A 224 -15.14 10.03 -0.59
CA HIS A 224 -15.69 11.04 -1.48
C HIS A 224 -16.90 10.48 -2.20
N PHE A 225 -18.08 11.04 -1.93
CA PHE A 225 -19.33 10.53 -2.48
C PHE A 225 -20.19 11.64 -3.10
N SER A 226 -20.98 11.27 -4.09
CA SER A 226 -22.19 11.98 -4.52
C SER A 226 -23.39 11.07 -4.35
N LEU A 227 -24.50 11.62 -3.87
CA LEU A 227 -25.77 10.92 -3.72
C LEU A 227 -26.80 11.49 -4.72
N SER A 228 -27.56 10.61 -5.35
CA SER A 228 -28.64 10.99 -6.25
C SER A 228 -29.88 10.13 -6.02
N THR A 229 -31.04 10.76 -6.14
CA THR A 229 -32.35 10.14 -6.05
C THR A 229 -32.97 10.13 -7.45
N GLN A 230 -33.53 9.00 -7.87
CA GLN A 230 -34.17 8.86 -9.18
C GLN A 230 -35.46 8.05 -9.04
N TRP A 231 -36.48 8.44 -9.79
CA TRP A 231 -37.70 7.66 -10.02
C TRP A 231 -38.16 7.95 -11.45
N ASP A 232 -39.02 7.08 -12.00
CA ASP A 232 -39.53 7.29 -13.35
C ASP A 232 -40.63 8.36 -13.32
N ASP A 233 -40.62 9.30 -14.27
CA ASP A 233 -41.65 10.33 -14.40
C ASP A 233 -42.71 9.84 -15.37
N THR A 234 -43.66 9.06 -14.85
CA THR A 234 -44.76 8.46 -15.63
C THR A 234 -46.11 8.77 -14.99
N ASP A 235 -47.18 8.66 -15.78
CA ASP A 235 -48.55 8.81 -15.31
C ASP A 235 -48.96 7.63 -14.41
N TYR A 236 -48.60 7.68 -13.14
CA TYR A 236 -48.96 6.66 -12.17
C TYR A 236 -50.44 6.74 -11.77
N ARG A 237 -50.98 5.63 -11.28
CA ARG A 237 -52.33 5.49 -10.74
C ARG A 237 -52.31 4.73 -9.41
N VAL A 238 -53.40 4.81 -8.67
CA VAL A 238 -53.63 3.96 -7.49
C VAL A 238 -53.46 2.49 -7.86
N GLY A 239 -52.63 1.78 -7.10
CA GLY A 239 -52.27 0.38 -7.31
C GLY A 239 -50.94 0.18 -8.05
N ASP A 240 -50.44 1.19 -8.77
CA ASP A 240 -49.15 1.12 -9.47
C ASP A 240 -47.98 1.06 -8.49
N ILE A 241 -46.85 0.57 -9.00
CA ILE A 241 -45.58 0.50 -8.27
C ILE A 241 -44.65 1.59 -8.78
N VAL A 242 -44.18 2.43 -7.86
CA VAL A 242 -43.13 3.42 -8.11
C VAL A 242 -41.80 2.88 -7.59
N SER A 243 -40.79 2.81 -8.45
CA SER A 243 -39.44 2.42 -8.06
C SER A 243 -38.57 3.66 -7.81
N VAL A 244 -38.28 3.95 -6.55
CA VAL A 244 -37.32 4.98 -6.13
C VAL A 244 -35.93 4.35 -6.01
N ARG A 245 -34.93 4.96 -6.65
CA ARG A 245 -33.54 4.51 -6.67
C ARG A 245 -32.67 5.54 -5.97
N ILE A 246 -31.99 5.13 -4.90
CA ILE A 246 -30.99 5.93 -4.21
C ILE A 246 -29.62 5.43 -4.65
N LYS A 247 -28.88 6.25 -5.40
CA LYS A 247 -27.55 5.92 -5.93
C LYS A 247 -26.48 6.74 -5.22
N VAL A 248 -25.48 6.06 -4.70
CA VAL A 248 -24.20 6.69 -4.33
C VAL A 248 -23.13 6.30 -5.32
N GLU A 249 -22.27 7.24 -5.67
CA GLU A 249 -21.07 6.99 -6.48
C GLU A 249 -19.87 7.76 -5.92
N GLY A 250 -18.66 7.25 -6.16
CA GLY A 250 -17.43 7.86 -5.69
C GLY A 250 -16.42 6.84 -5.18
N SER A 251 -15.55 7.27 -4.27
CA SER A 251 -14.51 6.44 -3.65
C SER A 251 -14.65 6.41 -2.13
N GLY A 252 -14.44 5.24 -1.50
CA GLY A 252 -14.48 5.10 -0.05
C GLY A 252 -14.97 3.73 0.40
N ASN A 253 -15.63 3.68 1.55
CA ASN A 253 -16.14 2.44 2.14
C ASN A 253 -17.48 1.95 1.54
N LEU A 254 -17.57 1.89 0.20
CA LEU A 254 -18.79 1.44 -0.50
C LEU A 254 -19.24 0.06 -0.03
N ASN A 255 -18.35 -0.84 0.37
CA ASN A 255 -18.67 -2.18 0.89
C ASN A 255 -19.55 -2.18 2.15
N VAL A 256 -19.49 -1.14 3.00
CA VAL A 256 -20.16 -1.16 4.32
C VAL A 256 -21.11 0.02 4.59
N LEU A 257 -21.01 1.12 3.84
CA LEU A 257 -21.85 2.30 4.08
C LEU A 257 -23.36 2.01 3.98
N LYS A 258 -24.16 2.86 4.59
CA LYS A 258 -25.63 2.82 4.56
C LYS A 258 -26.18 4.02 3.79
N LEU A 259 -27.11 3.76 2.89
CA LEU A 259 -27.84 4.78 2.14
C LEU A 259 -29.11 5.20 2.89
N PRO A 260 -29.58 6.45 2.70
CA PRO A 260 -30.81 6.90 3.32
C PRO A 260 -31.99 6.11 2.75
N VAL A 261 -32.94 5.77 3.61
CA VAL A 261 -34.17 5.07 3.23
C VAL A 261 -35.23 6.12 2.89
N PRO A 262 -35.74 6.17 1.64
CA PRO A 262 -36.78 7.12 1.27
C PRO A 262 -38.12 6.74 1.91
N GLU A 263 -38.95 7.74 2.14
CA GLU A 263 -40.34 7.59 2.58
C GLU A 263 -41.27 8.20 1.53
N LEU A 264 -42.34 7.49 1.15
CA LEU A 264 -43.36 7.99 0.24
C LEU A 264 -44.71 8.08 0.97
N SER A 265 -45.28 9.28 1.08
CA SER A 265 -46.51 9.50 1.83
C SER A 265 -47.67 8.71 1.22
N THR A 266 -48.46 8.00 2.02
CA THR A 266 -49.66 7.25 1.55
C THR A 266 -49.34 6.18 0.49
N ALA A 267 -48.17 5.54 0.62
CA ALA A 267 -47.76 4.38 -0.15
C ALA A 267 -47.13 3.34 0.78
N SER A 268 -47.19 2.06 0.41
CA SER A 268 -46.56 0.97 1.15
C SER A 268 -45.32 0.46 0.42
N LEU A 269 -44.23 0.25 1.15
CA LEU A 269 -43.02 -0.39 0.60
C LEU A 269 -43.30 -1.88 0.38
N VAL A 270 -43.25 -2.33 -0.88
CA VAL A 270 -43.56 -3.72 -1.26
C VAL A 270 -42.31 -4.55 -1.56
N SER A 271 -41.22 -3.92 -2.04
CA SER A 271 -39.93 -4.60 -2.20
C SER A 271 -38.75 -3.64 -2.10
N GLN A 272 -37.59 -4.21 -1.73
CA GLN A 272 -36.30 -3.55 -1.76
C GLN A 272 -35.30 -4.44 -2.50
N GLY A 273 -34.39 -3.82 -3.25
CA GLY A 273 -33.27 -4.51 -3.90
C GLY A 273 -32.01 -3.66 -3.89
N SER A 274 -30.85 -4.30 -4.03
CA SER A 274 -29.57 -3.61 -4.12
C SER A 274 -28.79 -4.06 -5.34
N SER A 275 -28.00 -3.16 -5.89
CA SER A 275 -27.03 -3.45 -6.95
C SER A 275 -25.80 -2.59 -6.77
N SER A 276 -24.65 -3.08 -7.22
CA SER A 276 -23.38 -2.37 -7.04
C SER A 276 -22.40 -2.73 -8.14
N SER A 277 -21.48 -1.81 -8.38
CA SER A 277 -20.29 -2.05 -9.21
C SER A 277 -19.19 -1.15 -8.70
N PHE A 278 -18.21 -1.74 -8.03
CA PHE A 278 -17.05 -1.04 -7.53
C PHE A 278 -15.83 -1.95 -7.54
N VAL A 279 -14.64 -1.33 -7.58
CA VAL A 279 -13.35 -2.01 -7.59
C VAL A 279 -12.47 -1.44 -6.48
N PRO A 280 -11.52 -2.21 -5.94
CA PRO A 280 -10.53 -1.70 -4.99
C PRO A 280 -9.71 -0.55 -5.58
N GLY A 281 -9.39 0.44 -4.75
CA GLY A 281 -8.69 1.69 -5.06
C GLY A 281 -7.82 2.15 -3.88
N ALA A 282 -7.03 3.21 -4.10
CA ALA A 282 -6.16 3.77 -3.06
C ALA A 282 -6.95 4.34 -1.87
N ASP A 283 -8.13 4.90 -2.13
CA ASP A 283 -8.99 5.53 -1.13
C ASP A 283 -10.17 4.64 -0.72
N GLY A 284 -9.98 3.32 -0.74
CA GLY A 284 -11.05 2.34 -0.53
C GLY A 284 -11.60 1.80 -1.85
N TYR A 285 -12.91 1.61 -1.96
CA TYR A 285 -13.54 1.15 -3.20
C TYR A 285 -13.96 2.32 -4.08
N LEU A 286 -13.69 2.23 -5.39
CA LEU A 286 -14.14 3.18 -6.41
C LEU A 286 -15.29 2.58 -7.22
N GLY A 287 -16.43 3.27 -7.29
CA GLY A 287 -17.56 2.86 -8.11
C GLY A 287 -18.89 3.40 -7.61
N TRP A 288 -19.93 2.56 -7.61
CA TRP A 288 -21.27 2.96 -7.20
C TRP A 288 -22.05 1.84 -6.51
N ARG A 289 -23.07 2.25 -5.74
CA ARG A 289 -24.12 1.39 -5.16
C ARG A 289 -25.49 2.02 -5.37
N ILE A 290 -26.49 1.19 -5.66
CA ILE A 290 -27.89 1.58 -5.80
C ILE A 290 -28.73 0.73 -4.86
N GLU A 291 -29.54 1.39 -4.04
CA GLU A 291 -30.65 0.78 -3.32
C GLU A 291 -31.96 1.19 -4.03
N ARG A 292 -32.77 0.19 -4.41
CA ARG A 292 -34.08 0.37 -5.04
C ARG A 292 -35.17 0.06 -4.03
N TYR A 293 -36.14 0.97 -3.93
CA TYR A 293 -37.32 0.88 -3.08
C TYR A 293 -38.57 0.95 -3.95
N ASP A 294 -39.35 -0.11 -3.94
CA ASP A 294 -40.57 -0.24 -4.74
C ASP A 294 -41.79 0.03 -3.85
N PHE A 295 -42.52 1.11 -4.12
CA PHE A 295 -43.68 1.54 -3.35
C PHE A 295 -44.98 1.32 -4.12
N GLN A 296 -45.98 0.71 -3.50
CA GLN A 296 -47.33 0.62 -4.06
C GLN A 296 -48.16 1.85 -3.67
N LEU A 297 -48.75 2.51 -4.67
CA LEU A 297 -49.55 3.72 -4.46
C LEU A 297 -50.95 3.40 -3.94
N GLU A 298 -51.31 3.96 -2.79
CA GLU A 298 -52.61 3.66 -2.15
C GLU A 298 -53.65 4.77 -2.36
N ARG A 299 -53.21 5.96 -2.80
CA ARG A 299 -54.07 7.14 -3.00
C ARG A 299 -53.71 7.90 -4.28
N SER A 300 -54.71 8.57 -4.83
CA SER A 300 -54.54 9.55 -5.91
C SER A 300 -54.18 10.92 -5.32
N GLY A 301 -53.60 11.78 -6.16
CA GLY A 301 -53.13 13.12 -5.82
C GLY A 301 -51.60 13.23 -5.90
N SER A 302 -51.07 14.23 -5.19
CA SER A 302 -49.64 14.51 -5.13
C SER A 302 -49.04 13.87 -3.88
N LEU A 303 -48.27 12.79 -4.05
CA LEU A 303 -47.61 12.08 -2.96
C LEU A 303 -46.22 12.68 -2.73
N GLN A 304 -45.87 12.94 -1.48
CA GLN A 304 -44.59 13.50 -1.09
C GLN A 304 -43.55 12.38 -0.92
N LEU A 305 -42.49 12.44 -1.71
CA LEU A 305 -41.28 11.64 -1.53
C LEU A 305 -40.32 12.41 -0.63
N ASN A 306 -39.91 11.80 0.47
CA ASN A 306 -38.96 12.36 1.42
C ASN A 306 -37.71 11.47 1.48
N VAL A 307 -36.56 12.02 1.08
CA VAL A 307 -35.26 11.36 1.24
C VAL A 307 -34.52 12.05 2.38
N PRO A 308 -34.29 11.40 3.52
CA PRO A 308 -33.64 12.01 4.67
C PRO A 308 -32.23 12.56 4.35
N ASP A 309 -31.78 13.52 5.17
CA ASP A 309 -30.40 14.01 5.15
C ASP A 309 -29.41 12.83 5.17
N TRP A 310 -28.38 12.92 4.32
CA TRP A 310 -27.28 11.95 4.30
C TRP A 310 -25.95 12.64 4.47
N THR A 311 -25.18 12.18 5.44
CA THR A 311 -23.90 12.75 5.86
C THR A 311 -22.78 11.76 5.62
N TRP A 312 -21.60 12.25 5.26
CA TRP A 312 -20.40 11.43 5.12
C TRP A 312 -19.17 12.22 5.54
N LEU A 313 -18.09 11.52 5.85
CA LEU A 313 -16.80 12.11 6.20
C LEU A 313 -15.83 11.94 5.03
N GLU A 314 -15.28 13.05 4.53
CA GLU A 314 -14.11 13.06 3.65
C GLU A 314 -12.84 12.98 4.52
N PRO A 315 -11.99 11.95 4.39
CA PRO A 315 -10.92 11.68 5.35
C PRO A 315 -9.70 12.62 5.24
N GLU A 316 -9.55 13.37 4.14
CA GLU A 316 -8.40 14.25 3.92
C GLU A 316 -8.40 15.43 4.90
N ASN A 317 -7.21 16.00 5.14
CA ASN A 317 -7.03 17.23 5.94
C ASN A 317 -7.62 17.15 7.37
N GLY A 318 -7.64 15.96 7.98
CA GLY A 318 -8.14 15.77 9.34
C GLY A 318 -9.65 15.56 9.44
N GLY A 319 -10.33 15.25 8.33
CA GLY A 319 -11.75 14.90 8.32
C GLY A 319 -12.65 16.11 8.07
N ARG A 320 -13.42 16.08 6.98
CA ARG A 320 -14.45 17.08 6.69
C ARG A 320 -15.81 16.42 6.52
N ILE A 321 -16.78 16.85 7.34
CA ILE A 321 -18.16 16.38 7.20
C ILE A 321 -18.81 17.06 5.98
N ARG A 322 -19.45 16.24 5.16
CA ARG A 322 -20.30 16.65 4.06
C ARG A 322 -21.72 16.19 4.30
N ARG A 323 -22.65 16.86 3.63
CA ARG A 323 -24.09 16.59 3.77
C ARG A 323 -24.79 16.81 2.44
N GLN A 324 -25.65 15.87 2.11
CA GLN A 324 -26.76 16.07 1.19
C GLN A 324 -27.99 16.37 2.05
N SER A 325 -28.56 17.55 1.86
CA SER A 325 -29.81 17.92 2.52
C SER A 325 -30.95 17.05 2.01
N THR A 326 -31.97 16.95 2.85
CA THR A 326 -33.23 16.27 2.56
C THR A 326 -33.74 16.67 1.19
N ASP A 327 -34.03 15.67 0.36
CA ASP A 327 -34.60 15.87 -0.97
C ASP A 327 -36.10 15.56 -0.90
N VAL A 328 -36.91 16.54 -1.33
CA VAL A 328 -38.37 16.43 -1.30
C VAL A 328 -38.90 16.46 -2.72
N GLY A 329 -39.37 15.32 -3.19
CA GLY A 329 -40.00 15.14 -4.48
C GLY A 329 -41.52 15.04 -4.37
N PHE A 330 -42.21 15.19 -5.50
CA PHE A 330 -43.64 14.94 -5.61
C PHE A 330 -43.92 13.97 -6.76
N ILE A 331 -44.67 12.92 -6.47
CA ILE A 331 -45.12 11.94 -7.46
C ILE A 331 -46.63 12.13 -7.66
N GLN A 332 -47.06 12.29 -8.90
CA GLN A 332 -48.48 12.40 -9.24
C GLN A 332 -49.09 11.02 -9.44
N SER A 333 -50.24 10.77 -8.79
CA SER A 333 -51.02 9.55 -8.89
C SER A 333 -52.45 9.87 -9.32
N GLY A 334 -52.90 9.32 -10.44
CA GLY A 334 -54.28 9.36 -10.90
C GLY A 334 -55.17 8.36 -10.15
N GLU A 335 -56.47 8.43 -10.40
CA GLU A 335 -57.41 7.43 -9.89
C GLU A 335 -57.11 6.05 -10.49
N ALA A 336 -57.51 4.99 -9.79
CA ALA A 336 -57.50 3.64 -10.36
C ALA A 336 -58.33 3.65 -11.66
N PRO A 337 -57.94 2.87 -12.69
CA PRO A 337 -58.80 2.72 -13.86
C PRO A 337 -60.19 2.27 -13.39
N GLY A 338 -61.21 3.04 -13.76
CA GLY A 338 -62.59 2.66 -13.50
C GLY A 338 -62.85 1.30 -14.13
N ASP A 339 -63.48 0.40 -13.38
CA ASP A 339 -64.10 -0.79 -13.93
C ASP A 339 -65.27 -0.29 -14.81
N ASP A 340 -64.97 0.06 -16.06
CA ASP A 340 -65.99 0.30 -17.07
C ASP A 340 -66.65 -1.06 -17.36
N GLY A 341 -67.70 -1.34 -16.58
CA GLY A 341 -68.46 -2.58 -16.59
C GLY A 341 -69.27 -2.85 -17.85
#